data_AF-A0A949JBN9-F1
#
_entry.id   AF-A0A949JBN9-F1
#
_cell.length_a   1.000
_cell.length_b   1.000
_cell.length_c   1.000
_cell.angle_alpha   90.00
_cell.angle_beta   90.00
_cell.angle_gamma   90.00
#
_symmetry.space_group_name_H-M   'P 1'
#
loop_
_entity.id
_entity.type
_entity.pdbx_description
1 polymer ?
#
loop_
_entity_poly.entity_id
_entity_poly.type
_entity_poly.pdbx_seq_one_letter_code
_entity_poly.pdbx_strand_id
1 'polypeptide(L)'
;MGQELEYVLEHTLDDLGVDFETTETVPIPRLLIDQVIGQERGVELIKIAARQRRNVLLIGDPGNGKSMLGQAMAELLPREELQDVIAYPNYDDSNTPRIRTVPAGQARIIVENDREQAKKQEGSKYFIFLLMGVVVLFLVLRSGFDPNTILLGMLILLLSVFLLNSVRSKASVMVPKTLVDNADKEHAPFEDATGAHAGALLGDVRHDPFQSGGLGTPAHERVEAGMIHKAHKGVLFIDEISTLKTNMQQAILTA
;
A
#
# COMPACT_ATOMS: atom_id res chain seq x y z
N MET A 1 -22.79 -19.30 -64.82
CA MET A 1 -21.81 -19.71 -63.79
C MET A 1 -22.38 -19.31 -62.45
N GLY A 2 -23.12 -20.21 -61.80
CA GLY A 2 -23.63 -19.97 -60.46
C GLY A 2 -22.47 -20.05 -59.47
N GLN A 3 -22.32 -19.02 -58.64
CA GLN A 3 -21.45 -19.10 -57.48
C GLN A 3 -22.12 -20.06 -56.48
N GLU A 4 -21.48 -21.19 -56.22
CA GLU A 4 -21.81 -22.02 -55.05
C GLU A 4 -21.51 -21.18 -53.80
N LEU A 5 -22.57 -20.80 -53.10
CA LEU A 5 -22.48 -20.28 -51.74
C LEU A 5 -22.03 -21.44 -50.85
N GLU A 6 -20.79 -21.36 -50.39
CA GLU A 6 -20.25 -22.24 -49.36
C GLU A 6 -21.07 -22.04 -48.09
N TYR A 7 -21.91 -23.02 -47.75
CA TYR A 7 -22.66 -23.03 -46.50
C TYR A 7 -21.67 -23.08 -45.34
N VAL A 8 -21.62 -22.01 -44.55
CA VAL A 8 -21.02 -22.04 -43.22
C VAL A 8 -21.81 -23.06 -42.41
N LEU A 9 -21.19 -24.20 -42.09
CA LEU A 9 -21.75 -25.20 -41.19
C LEU A 9 -22.05 -24.51 -39.85
N GLU A 10 -23.33 -24.33 -39.53
CA GLU A 10 -23.76 -23.99 -38.17
C GLU A 10 -23.42 -25.18 -37.29
N HIS A 11 -22.37 -25.04 -36.47
CA HIS A 11 -22.06 -26.01 -35.42
C HIS A 11 -23.22 -26.08 -34.43
N THR A 12 -23.79 -27.28 -34.23
CA THR A 12 -24.86 -27.51 -33.25
C THR A 12 -24.28 -27.87 -31.89
N LEU A 13 -25.10 -27.81 -30.82
CA LEU A 13 -24.68 -28.22 -29.47
C LEU A 13 -24.19 -29.67 -29.43
N ASP A 14 -24.72 -30.53 -30.30
CA ASP A 14 -24.32 -31.93 -30.44
C ASP A 14 -22.85 -32.08 -30.89
N ASP A 15 -22.29 -31.09 -31.61
CA ASP A 15 -20.89 -31.10 -32.07
C ASP A 15 -19.88 -30.87 -30.92
N LEU A 16 -20.34 -30.35 -29.77
CA LEU A 16 -19.48 -30.04 -28.63
C LEU A 16 -19.21 -31.26 -27.73
N GLY A 17 -19.93 -32.36 -27.93
CA GLY A 17 -19.77 -33.60 -27.15
C GLY A 17 -20.16 -33.47 -25.68
N VAL A 18 -21.04 -32.52 -25.34
CA VAL A 18 -21.51 -32.27 -23.97
C VAL A 18 -23.02 -32.08 -23.96
N ASP A 19 -23.72 -32.93 -23.19
CA ASP A 19 -25.17 -32.84 -23.00
C ASP A 19 -25.51 -31.84 -21.90
N PHE A 20 -25.98 -30.64 -22.27
CA PHE A 20 -26.58 -29.68 -21.33
C PHE A 20 -27.63 -28.81 -22.02
N GLU A 21 -28.69 -28.44 -21.28
CA GLU A 21 -29.75 -27.54 -21.78
C GLU A 21 -29.42 -26.05 -21.55
N THR A 22 -28.67 -25.74 -20.50
CA THR A 22 -28.28 -24.37 -20.11
C THR A 22 -26.87 -24.32 -19.56
N THR A 23 -26.17 -23.20 -19.73
CA THR A 23 -24.82 -23.00 -19.21
C THR A 23 -24.77 -22.95 -17.67
N GLU A 24 -25.92 -22.84 -17.00
CA GLU A 24 -25.98 -22.89 -15.53
C GLU A 24 -25.48 -24.21 -14.94
N THR A 25 -25.60 -25.31 -15.69
CA THR A 25 -25.17 -26.65 -15.24
C THR A 25 -23.72 -26.95 -15.59
N VAL A 26 -23.05 -26.08 -16.36
CA VAL A 26 -21.67 -26.28 -16.79
C VAL A 26 -20.72 -25.93 -15.64
N PRO A 27 -19.87 -26.87 -15.17
CA PRO A 27 -18.98 -26.62 -14.06
C PRO A 27 -17.84 -25.67 -14.48
N ILE A 28 -17.69 -24.57 -13.73
CA ILE A 28 -16.60 -23.60 -13.95
C ILE A 28 -15.42 -23.96 -13.04
N PRO A 29 -14.20 -24.15 -13.58
CA PRO A 29 -12.99 -24.38 -12.79
C PRO A 29 -12.75 -23.26 -11.76
N ARG A 30 -12.23 -23.59 -10.57
CA ARG A 30 -11.99 -22.60 -9.51
C ARG A 30 -10.80 -21.69 -9.79
N LEU A 31 -9.73 -22.23 -10.37
CA LEU A 31 -8.50 -21.49 -10.64
C LEU A 31 -8.59 -20.83 -12.01
N LEU A 32 -8.16 -19.58 -12.12
CA LEU A 32 -8.18 -18.84 -13.40
C LEU A 32 -7.32 -19.54 -14.46
N ILE A 33 -6.23 -20.19 -14.06
CA ILE A 33 -5.33 -20.85 -15.01
C ILE A 33 -6.01 -21.99 -15.78
N ASP A 34 -7.01 -22.65 -15.18
CA ASP A 34 -7.74 -23.75 -15.79
C ASP A 34 -8.99 -23.27 -16.56
N GLN A 35 -9.31 -21.98 -16.48
CA GLN A 35 -10.34 -21.32 -17.28
C GLN A 35 -9.81 -20.76 -18.61
N VAL A 36 -8.49 -20.77 -18.83
CA VAL A 36 -7.89 -20.30 -20.09
C VAL A 36 -8.11 -21.34 -21.19
N ILE A 37 -8.71 -20.92 -22.30
CA ILE A 37 -9.13 -21.80 -23.40
C ILE A 37 -8.19 -21.65 -24.61
N GLY A 38 -7.79 -22.78 -25.21
CA GLY A 38 -7.05 -22.81 -26.49
C GLY A 38 -5.64 -22.23 -26.46
N GLN A 39 -5.04 -22.15 -25.27
CA GLN A 39 -3.68 -21.61 -25.04
C GLN A 39 -2.86 -22.57 -24.17
N GLU A 40 -2.83 -23.86 -24.50
CA GLU A 40 -2.24 -24.93 -23.68
C GLU A 40 -0.76 -24.64 -23.38
N ARG A 41 -0.01 -24.21 -24.41
CA ARG A 41 1.40 -23.82 -24.28
C ARG A 41 1.59 -22.59 -23.38
N GLY A 42 0.70 -21.60 -23.47
CA GLY A 42 0.74 -20.40 -22.64
C GLY A 42 0.49 -20.75 -21.17
N VAL A 43 -0.52 -21.58 -20.91
CA VAL A 43 -0.86 -22.09 -19.58
C VAL A 43 0.31 -22.85 -18.95
N GLU A 44 0.94 -23.77 -19.71
CA GLU A 44 2.10 -24.53 -19.22
C GLU A 44 3.27 -23.60 -18.86
N LEU A 45 3.59 -22.64 -19.73
CA LEU A 45 4.66 -21.66 -19.49
C LEU A 45 4.39 -20.80 -18.25
N ILE A 46 3.15 -20.34 -18.05
CA ILE A 46 2.77 -19.59 -16.85
C ILE A 46 2.92 -20.44 -15.59
N LYS A 47 2.48 -21.72 -15.61
CA LYS A 47 2.67 -22.64 -14.48
C LYS A 47 4.16 -22.83 -14.13
N ILE A 48 5.03 -22.95 -15.13
CA ILE A 48 6.49 -23.04 -14.92
C ILE A 48 7.06 -21.72 -14.38
N ALA A 49 6.69 -20.59 -14.98
CA ALA A 49 7.17 -19.27 -14.61
C ALA A 49 6.77 -18.88 -13.18
N ALA A 50 5.53 -19.17 -12.77
CA ALA A 50 5.06 -18.95 -11.40
C ALA A 50 5.89 -19.74 -10.39
N ARG A 51 6.13 -21.03 -10.66
CA ARG A 51 6.91 -21.90 -9.77
C ARG A 51 8.38 -21.45 -9.67
N GLN A 52 8.96 -20.98 -10.76
CA GLN A 52 10.37 -20.58 -10.82
C GLN A 52 10.61 -19.08 -10.58
N ARG A 53 9.56 -18.28 -10.38
CA ARG A 53 9.60 -16.81 -10.29
C ARG A 53 10.36 -16.17 -11.46
N ARG A 54 10.00 -16.55 -12.68
CA ARG A 54 10.57 -15.99 -13.92
C ARG A 54 9.63 -14.96 -14.53
N ASN A 55 10.22 -13.90 -15.09
CA ASN A 55 9.50 -12.91 -15.87
C ASN A 55 9.04 -13.53 -17.19
N VAL A 56 7.88 -13.10 -17.68
CA VAL A 56 7.26 -13.61 -18.91
C VAL A 56 6.96 -12.44 -19.85
N LEU A 57 7.28 -12.61 -21.14
CA LEU A 57 6.84 -11.71 -22.19
C LEU A 57 5.75 -12.42 -23.00
N LEU A 58 4.53 -11.90 -22.95
CA LEU A 58 3.39 -12.41 -23.72
C LEU A 58 3.22 -11.56 -24.98
N ILE A 59 3.21 -12.20 -26.15
CA ILE A 59 3.04 -11.54 -27.45
C ILE A 59 1.81 -12.15 -28.12
N GLY A 60 0.90 -11.29 -28.59
CA GLY A 60 -0.30 -11.69 -29.32
C GLY A 60 -1.23 -10.50 -29.53
N ASP A 61 -2.25 -10.67 -30.37
CA ASP A 61 -3.21 -9.59 -30.67
C ASP A 61 -4.01 -9.16 -29.43
N PRO A 62 -4.57 -7.94 -29.39
CA PRO A 62 -5.46 -7.51 -28.31
C PRO A 62 -6.67 -8.45 -28.18
N GLY A 63 -7.15 -8.65 -26.95
CA GLY A 63 -8.33 -9.50 -26.68
C GLY A 63 -8.05 -11.00 -26.50
N ASN A 64 -6.78 -11.44 -26.59
CA ASN A 64 -6.42 -12.87 -26.50
C ASN A 64 -6.11 -13.39 -25.07
N GLY A 65 -6.56 -12.71 -24.02
CA GLY A 65 -6.41 -13.21 -22.63
C GLY A 65 -5.03 -13.05 -21.98
N LYS A 66 -4.18 -12.11 -22.47
CA LYS A 66 -2.86 -11.81 -21.87
C LYS A 66 -2.94 -11.40 -20.39
N SER A 67 -3.90 -10.53 -20.05
CA SER A 67 -4.15 -10.11 -18.67
C SER A 67 -4.66 -11.26 -17.80
N MET A 68 -5.53 -12.11 -18.34
CA MET A 68 -6.04 -13.31 -17.66
C MET A 68 -4.91 -14.28 -17.30
N LEU A 69 -3.94 -14.49 -18.20
CA LEU A 69 -2.75 -15.29 -17.91
C LEU A 69 -1.89 -14.68 -16.79
N GLY A 70 -1.78 -13.35 -16.74
CA GLY A 70 -1.09 -12.65 -15.65
C GLY A 70 -1.80 -12.79 -14.30
N GLN A 71 -3.12 -12.68 -14.26
CA GLN A 71 -3.93 -12.90 -13.06
C GLN A 71 -3.82 -14.35 -12.58
N ALA A 72 -3.92 -15.31 -13.52
CA ALA A 72 -3.72 -16.72 -13.25
C ALA A 72 -2.32 -17.02 -12.69
N MET A 73 -1.28 -16.31 -13.15
CA MET A 73 0.06 -16.41 -12.58
C MET A 73 0.09 -15.96 -11.11
N ALA A 74 -0.62 -14.88 -10.77
CA ALA A 74 -0.66 -14.35 -9.40
C ALA A 74 -1.37 -15.31 -8.42
N GLU A 75 -2.45 -15.98 -8.86
CA GLU A 75 -3.13 -17.02 -8.07
C GLU A 75 -2.24 -18.22 -7.75
N LEU A 76 -1.29 -18.54 -8.64
CA LEU A 76 -0.36 -19.65 -8.48
C LEU A 76 0.83 -19.34 -7.57
N LEU A 77 1.06 -18.07 -7.20
CA LEU A 77 2.16 -17.67 -6.33
C LEU A 77 1.86 -17.96 -4.85
N PRO A 78 2.88 -18.29 -4.04
CA PRO A 78 2.69 -18.64 -2.64
C PRO A 78 2.33 -17.41 -1.79
N ARG A 79 1.15 -17.47 -1.14
CA ARG A 79 0.66 -16.40 -0.25
C ARG A 79 1.41 -16.28 1.08
N GLU A 80 2.06 -17.34 1.56
CA GLU A 80 2.72 -17.36 2.88
C GLU A 80 3.95 -16.44 2.92
N GLU A 81 4.43 -16.00 1.77
CA GLU A 81 5.56 -15.07 1.64
C GLU A 81 5.15 -13.61 1.49
N LEU A 82 3.86 -13.27 1.59
CA LEU A 82 3.41 -11.89 1.46
C LEU A 82 3.94 -11.02 2.60
N GLN A 83 4.34 -9.81 2.22
CA GLN A 83 4.96 -8.84 3.12
C GLN A 83 4.24 -7.49 3.01
N ASP A 84 4.09 -6.82 4.14
CA ASP A 84 3.75 -5.41 4.20
C ASP A 84 5.03 -4.57 4.12
N VAL A 85 4.91 -3.34 3.63
CA VAL A 85 6.01 -2.38 3.53
C VAL A 85 5.69 -1.15 4.36
N ILE A 86 6.64 -0.75 5.22
CA ILE A 86 6.47 0.36 6.15
C ILE A 86 7.61 1.37 5.97
N ALA A 87 7.28 2.66 5.95
CA ALA A 87 8.22 3.77 5.97
C ALA A 87 8.35 4.35 7.38
N TYR A 88 9.56 4.32 7.91
CA TYR A 88 9.93 4.91 9.19
C TYR A 88 10.63 6.26 9.02
N PRO A 89 10.46 7.18 9.98
CA PRO A 89 11.28 8.38 10.06
C PRO A 89 12.76 7.99 10.22
N ASN A 90 13.64 8.76 9.59
CA ASN A 90 15.08 8.67 9.80
C ASN A 90 15.56 9.92 10.56
N TYR A 91 16.03 9.72 11.79
CA TYR A 91 16.45 10.81 12.67
C TYR A 91 17.82 11.39 12.32
N ASP A 92 18.66 10.60 11.64
CA ASP A 92 20.01 11.03 11.21
C ASP A 92 19.92 11.91 9.95
N ASP A 93 19.06 11.51 9.01
CA ASP A 93 18.78 12.24 7.78
C ASP A 93 17.30 12.14 7.40
N SER A 94 16.57 13.25 7.57
CA SER A 94 15.14 13.33 7.30
C SER A 94 14.79 13.03 5.84
N ASN A 95 15.67 13.34 4.88
CA ASN A 95 15.38 13.15 3.46
C ASN A 95 15.53 11.68 2.99
N THR A 96 16.00 10.79 3.87
CA THR A 96 16.15 9.36 3.57
C THR A 96 15.35 8.49 4.55
N PRO A 97 14.01 8.41 4.39
CA PRO A 97 13.17 7.52 5.19
C PRO A 97 13.65 6.06 5.17
N ARG A 98 13.53 5.36 6.29
CA ARG A 98 13.93 3.95 6.40
C ARG A 98 12.77 3.05 6.02
N ILE A 99 12.98 2.16 5.05
CA ILE A 99 11.96 1.20 4.64
C ILE A 99 12.19 -0.15 5.34
N ARG A 100 11.11 -0.75 5.84
CA ARG A 100 11.13 -2.08 6.46
C ARG A 100 9.99 -2.92 5.93
N THR A 101 10.30 -4.16 5.56
CA THR A 101 9.31 -5.19 5.24
C THR A 101 8.99 -6.03 6.47
N VAL A 102 7.72 -6.35 6.67
CA VAL A 102 7.25 -7.27 7.72
C VAL A 102 6.26 -8.27 7.11
N PRO A 103 6.04 -9.45 7.71
CA PRO A 103 4.99 -10.35 7.24
C PRO A 103 3.62 -9.67 7.17
N ALA A 104 2.79 -10.07 6.20
CA ALA A 104 1.47 -9.50 5.97
C ALA A 104 0.62 -9.45 7.26
N GLY A 105 -0.05 -8.32 7.48
CA GLY A 105 -0.87 -8.03 8.67
C GLY A 105 -0.10 -7.38 9.82
N GLN A 106 1.22 -7.52 9.90
CA GLN A 106 1.99 -6.93 11.00
C GLN A 106 2.11 -5.41 10.90
N ALA A 107 2.03 -4.82 9.70
CA ALA A 107 2.14 -3.37 9.56
C ALA A 107 1.02 -2.62 10.29
N ARG A 108 -0.21 -3.13 10.23
CA ARG A 108 -1.37 -2.57 10.95
C ARG A 108 -1.11 -2.52 12.46
N ILE A 109 -0.65 -3.64 13.02
CA ILE A 109 -0.35 -3.78 14.45
C ILE A 109 0.75 -2.80 14.88
N ILE A 110 1.83 -2.71 14.12
CA ILE A 110 2.97 -1.84 14.45
C ILE A 110 2.54 -0.37 14.43
N VAL A 111 1.88 0.06 13.35
CA VAL A 111 1.45 1.44 13.16
C VAL A 111 0.40 1.84 14.19
N GLU A 112 -0.50 0.94 14.55
CA GLU A 112 -1.51 1.18 15.59
C GLU A 112 -0.88 1.30 16.98
N ASN A 113 0.04 0.40 17.34
CA ASN A 113 0.78 0.46 18.60
C ASN A 113 1.58 1.77 18.74
N ASP A 114 2.29 2.19 17.68
CA ASP A 114 3.08 3.43 17.68
C ASP A 114 2.16 4.66 17.74
N ARG A 115 1.00 4.61 17.06
CA ARG A 115 -0.01 5.66 17.14
C ARG A 115 -0.61 5.79 18.54
N GLU A 116 -0.89 4.68 19.23
CA GLU A 116 -1.36 4.72 20.61
C GLU A 116 -0.30 5.28 21.56
N GLN A 117 0.97 4.90 21.40
CA GLN A 117 2.06 5.44 22.21
C GLN A 117 2.21 6.95 22.01
N ALA A 118 2.12 7.43 20.76
CA ALA A 118 2.13 8.85 20.45
C ALA A 118 0.98 9.59 21.15
N LYS A 119 -0.25 9.05 21.08
CA LYS A 119 -1.43 9.62 21.77
C LYS A 119 -1.27 9.64 23.30
N LYS A 120 -0.74 8.57 23.91
CA LYS A 120 -0.50 8.50 25.36
C LYS A 120 0.51 9.53 25.82
N GLN A 121 1.57 9.77 25.04
CA GLN A 121 2.58 10.78 25.35
C GLN A 121 2.00 12.20 25.26
N GLU A 122 1.15 12.49 24.28
CA GLU A 122 0.42 13.76 24.21
C GLU A 122 -0.56 13.94 25.36
N GLY A 123 -1.36 12.92 25.67
CA GLY A 123 -2.29 12.93 26.81
C GLY A 123 -1.60 13.15 28.15
N SER A 124 -0.40 12.62 28.33
CA SER A 124 0.41 12.82 29.54
C SER A 124 0.81 14.28 29.74
N LYS A 125 1.07 15.05 28.67
CA LYS A 125 1.37 16.50 28.78
C LYS A 125 0.17 17.26 29.34
N TYR A 126 -1.03 16.99 28.84
CA TYR A 126 -2.27 17.61 29.34
C TYR A 126 -2.62 17.14 30.75
N PHE A 127 -2.35 15.89 31.09
CA PHE A 127 -2.54 15.38 32.44
C PHE A 127 -1.62 16.07 33.46
N ILE A 128 -0.34 16.24 33.15
CA ILE A 128 0.62 16.98 34.01
C ILE A 128 0.18 18.44 34.14
N PHE A 129 -0.27 19.07 33.04
CA PHE A 129 -0.80 20.43 33.07
C PHE A 129 -2.02 20.57 33.98
N LEU A 130 -2.98 19.64 33.87
CA LEU A 130 -4.18 19.59 34.71
C LEU A 130 -3.81 19.41 36.19
N LEU A 131 -2.91 18.47 36.51
CA LEU A 131 -2.47 18.18 37.89
C LEU A 131 -1.86 19.42 38.55
N MET A 132 -0.97 20.10 37.85
CA MET A 132 -0.34 21.35 38.33
C MET A 132 -1.36 22.48 38.49
N GLY A 133 -2.35 22.59 37.59
CA GLY A 133 -3.46 23.54 37.73
C GLY A 133 -4.27 23.31 39.01
N VAL A 134 -4.54 22.04 39.35
CA VAL A 134 -5.21 21.66 40.61
C VAL A 134 -4.35 22.02 41.83
N VAL A 135 -3.03 21.80 41.78
CA VAL A 135 -2.10 22.17 42.87
C VAL A 135 -2.09 23.69 43.09
N VAL A 136 -2.01 24.49 42.03
CA VAL A 136 -2.05 25.95 42.12
C VAL A 136 -3.38 26.42 42.70
N LEU A 137 -4.50 25.87 42.23
CA LEU A 137 -5.83 26.19 42.75
C LEU A 137 -5.96 25.87 44.24
N PHE A 138 -5.43 24.72 44.68
CA PHE A 138 -5.42 24.32 46.09
C PHE A 138 -4.63 25.30 46.96
N LEU A 139 -3.46 25.76 46.50
CA LEU A 139 -2.64 26.73 47.23
C LEU A 139 -3.36 28.08 47.38
N VAL A 140 -4.04 28.54 46.32
CA VAL A 140 -4.82 29.80 46.35
C VAL A 140 -6.01 29.73 47.31
N LEU A 141 -6.72 28.61 47.35
CA LEU A 141 -7.84 28.40 48.27
C LEU A 141 -7.37 28.35 49.73
N ARG A 142 -6.22 27.70 50.00
CA ARG A 142 -5.65 27.61 51.35
C ARG A 142 -5.15 28.96 51.88
N SER A 143 -4.64 29.83 51.01
CA SER A 143 -4.18 31.17 51.40
C SER A 143 -5.29 32.21 51.49
N GLY A 144 -6.57 31.82 51.46
CA GLY A 144 -7.68 32.76 51.61
C GLY A 144 -7.73 33.86 50.54
N PHE A 145 -7.28 33.57 49.31
CA PHE A 145 -7.23 34.53 48.20
C PHE A 145 -6.26 35.72 48.39
N ASP A 146 -5.17 35.52 49.14
CA ASP A 146 -4.09 36.49 49.19
C ASP A 146 -3.60 36.90 47.77
N PRO A 147 -3.54 38.21 47.44
CA PRO A 147 -3.16 38.69 46.12
C PRO A 147 -1.79 38.19 45.63
N ASN A 148 -0.84 38.02 46.55
CA ASN A 148 0.51 37.54 46.23
C ASN A 148 0.52 36.07 45.79
N THR A 149 -0.31 35.22 46.41
CA THR A 149 -0.42 33.80 46.07
C THR A 149 -1.13 33.62 44.72
N ILE A 150 -2.11 34.47 44.43
CA ILE A 150 -2.79 34.50 43.11
C ILE A 150 -1.80 34.87 42.01
N LEU A 151 -0.99 35.92 42.23
CA LEU A 151 0.03 36.36 41.27
C LEU A 151 1.08 35.26 41.02
N LEU A 152 1.57 34.63 42.08
CA LEU A 152 2.52 33.51 41.99
C LEU A 152 1.91 32.31 41.25
N GLY A 153 0.65 31.97 41.54
CA GLY A 153 -0.07 30.90 40.84
C GLY A 153 -0.25 31.15 39.35
N MET A 154 -0.61 32.38 38.96
CA MET A 154 -0.72 32.76 37.55
C MET A 154 0.63 32.74 36.84
N LEU A 155 1.70 33.18 37.52
CA LEU A 155 3.06 33.12 37.01
C LEU A 155 3.51 31.66 36.78
N ILE A 156 3.27 30.77 37.74
CA ILE A 156 3.58 29.34 37.62
C ILE A 156 2.82 28.72 36.46
N LEU A 157 1.53 29.04 36.30
CA LEU A 157 0.71 28.49 35.22
C LEU A 157 1.18 28.99 33.85
N LEU A 158 1.51 30.28 33.70
CA LEU A 158 2.09 30.84 32.47
C LEU A 158 3.45 30.25 32.13
N LEU A 159 4.35 30.14 33.13
CA LEU A 159 5.65 29.47 32.98
C LEU A 159 5.48 28.02 32.57
N SER A 160 4.46 27.35 33.09
CA SER A 160 4.21 25.96 32.77
C SER A 160 3.68 25.76 31.35
N VAL A 161 2.79 26.64 30.86
CA VAL A 161 2.36 26.66 29.46
C VAL A 161 3.56 26.94 28.56
N PHE A 162 4.40 27.91 28.93
CA PHE A 162 5.61 28.24 28.19
C PHE A 162 6.60 27.07 28.17
N LEU A 163 6.83 26.37 29.29
CA LEU A 163 7.72 25.21 29.36
C LEU A 163 7.15 24.00 28.62
N LEU A 164 5.86 23.72 28.74
CA LEU A 164 5.19 22.64 27.99
C LEU A 164 5.19 22.92 26.48
N ASN A 165 5.04 24.18 26.07
CA ASN A 165 5.12 24.61 24.67
C ASN A 165 6.56 24.72 24.14
N SER A 166 7.53 25.01 25.00
CA SER A 166 8.97 25.09 24.65
C SER A 166 9.60 23.70 24.57
N VAL A 167 9.10 22.74 25.37
CA VAL A 167 9.19 21.30 25.09
C VAL A 167 8.18 20.92 23.98
N ARG A 168 8.16 21.74 22.92
CA ARG A 168 7.81 21.28 21.57
C ARG A 168 8.87 20.27 21.20
N SER A 169 8.57 19.03 21.60
CA SER A 169 9.40 17.88 21.37
C SER A 169 9.70 17.82 19.87
N LYS A 170 10.98 18.00 19.52
CA LYS A 170 11.57 17.43 18.30
C LYS A 170 11.32 15.90 18.20
N ALA A 171 10.79 15.30 19.26
CA ALA A 171 10.30 13.94 19.37
C ALA A 171 8.78 13.90 19.65
N SER A 172 7.94 14.51 18.81
CA SER A 172 6.62 13.88 18.61
C SER A 172 6.95 12.47 18.10
N VAL A 173 6.49 11.42 18.78
CA VAL A 173 6.69 10.04 18.32
C VAL A 173 6.15 9.97 16.90
N MET A 174 7.08 9.99 15.94
CA MET A 174 6.75 10.01 14.52
C MET A 174 6.26 8.61 14.19
N VAL A 175 4.97 8.50 13.91
CA VAL A 175 4.34 7.23 13.61
C VAL A 175 4.80 6.80 12.21
N PRO A 176 5.22 5.53 12.03
CA PRO A 176 5.56 5.03 10.72
C PRO A 176 4.33 4.99 9.79
N LYS A 177 4.57 5.06 8.47
CA LYS A 177 3.52 5.01 7.45
C LYS A 177 3.53 3.65 6.76
N THR A 178 2.38 2.98 6.71
CA THR A 178 2.22 1.81 5.83
C THR A 178 2.21 2.26 4.37
N LEU A 179 3.10 1.68 3.56
CA LEU A 179 3.19 1.93 2.12
C LEU A 179 2.45 0.86 1.32
N VAL A 180 2.59 -0.40 1.72
CA VAL A 180 1.92 -1.56 1.10
C VAL A 180 1.35 -2.42 2.22
N ASP A 181 0.07 -2.76 2.10
CA ASP A 181 -0.67 -3.60 3.04
C ASP A 181 -1.25 -4.79 2.28
N ASN A 182 -0.88 -5.99 2.71
CA ASN A 182 -1.30 -7.26 2.13
C ASN A 182 -2.06 -8.14 3.13
N ALA A 183 -2.55 -7.57 4.24
CA ALA A 183 -3.20 -8.33 5.33
C ALA A 183 -4.43 -9.14 4.89
N ASP A 184 -5.25 -8.57 3.99
CA ASP A 184 -6.54 -9.15 3.59
C ASP A 184 -6.49 -9.87 2.24
N LYS A 185 -5.29 -10.10 1.67
CA LYS A 185 -5.15 -10.71 0.34
C LYS A 185 -5.17 -12.24 0.42
N GLU A 186 -6.10 -12.86 -0.29
CA GLU A 186 -6.19 -14.32 -0.40
C GLU A 186 -5.13 -14.92 -1.35
N HIS A 187 -4.77 -14.16 -2.38
CA HIS A 187 -3.77 -14.50 -3.40
C HIS A 187 -2.67 -13.44 -3.46
N ALA A 188 -1.57 -13.75 -4.14
CA ALA A 188 -0.51 -12.78 -4.36
C ALA A 188 -1.03 -11.58 -5.17
N PRO A 189 -0.47 -10.36 -4.97
CA PRO A 189 -0.91 -9.18 -5.69
C PRO A 189 -0.82 -9.36 -7.21
N PHE A 190 -1.84 -8.91 -7.91
CA PHE A 190 -1.79 -8.65 -9.35
C PHE A 190 -1.96 -7.14 -9.55
N GLU A 191 -0.89 -6.46 -9.95
CA GLU A 191 -0.91 -5.02 -10.22
C GLU A 191 -0.82 -4.77 -11.72
N ASP A 192 -1.88 -4.22 -12.30
CA ASP A 192 -1.90 -3.79 -13.70
C ASP A 192 -1.37 -2.35 -13.81
N ALA A 193 -0.20 -2.24 -14.44
CA ALA A 193 0.52 -0.99 -14.68
C ALA A 193 0.46 -0.53 -16.15
N THR A 194 -0.49 -1.06 -16.93
CA THR A 194 -0.74 -0.64 -18.31
C THR A 194 -1.01 0.86 -18.38
N GLY A 195 -0.22 1.59 -19.16
CA GLY A 195 -0.35 3.05 -19.31
C GLY A 195 0.05 3.88 -18.08
N ALA A 196 0.65 3.28 -17.04
CA ALA A 196 1.03 3.99 -15.83
C ALA A 196 2.08 5.08 -16.09
N HIS A 197 1.96 6.22 -15.40
CA HIS A 197 2.98 7.26 -15.39
C HIS A 197 4.13 6.93 -14.42
N ALA A 198 5.25 7.64 -14.52
CA ALA A 198 6.47 7.36 -13.75
C ALA A 198 6.23 7.28 -12.23
N GLY A 199 5.57 8.26 -11.63
CA GLY A 199 5.29 8.25 -10.17
C GLY A 199 4.36 7.10 -9.74
N ALA A 200 3.35 6.78 -10.55
CA ALA A 200 2.43 5.67 -10.27
C ALA A 200 3.13 4.31 -10.36
N LEU A 201 4.05 4.13 -11.31
CA LEU A 201 4.79 2.89 -11.50
C LEU A 201 5.91 2.74 -10.46
N LEU A 202 6.77 3.74 -10.34
CA LEU A 202 8.04 3.70 -9.61
C LEU A 202 7.95 4.22 -8.17
N GLY A 203 6.83 4.85 -7.80
CA GLY A 203 6.67 5.55 -6.52
C GLY A 203 6.99 7.04 -6.65
N ASP A 204 6.52 7.80 -5.68
CA ASP A 204 6.65 9.25 -5.67
C ASP A 204 6.77 9.78 -4.23
N VAL A 205 7.11 11.05 -4.09
CA VAL A 205 7.13 11.76 -2.80
C VAL A 205 6.28 13.01 -2.93
N ARG A 206 5.22 13.09 -2.12
CA ARG A 206 4.32 14.24 -2.13
C ARG A 206 5.07 15.54 -1.82
N HIS A 207 4.73 16.57 -2.60
CA HIS A 207 5.18 17.93 -2.32
C HIS A 207 4.54 18.44 -1.02
N ASP A 208 5.32 19.20 -0.23
CA ASP A 208 4.87 19.84 0.99
C ASP A 208 4.99 21.37 0.86
N PRO A 209 3.87 22.11 0.78
CA PRO A 209 3.91 23.57 0.68
C PRO A 209 4.42 24.27 1.95
N PHE A 210 4.47 23.59 3.10
CA PHE A 210 4.86 24.17 4.40
C PHE A 210 6.29 23.80 4.82
N GLN A 211 7.13 23.38 3.87
CA GLN A 211 8.52 22.98 4.12
C GLN A 211 9.35 24.10 4.76
N SER A 212 9.03 25.38 4.46
CA SER A 212 9.61 26.56 5.09
C SER A 212 8.80 26.97 6.33
N GLY A 213 9.41 26.89 7.52
CA GLY A 213 8.81 27.38 8.78
C GLY A 213 8.61 26.33 9.88
N GLY A 214 9.06 25.09 9.68
CA GLY A 214 9.04 24.05 10.72
C GLY A 214 7.67 23.44 11.02
N LEU A 215 6.69 23.66 10.14
CA LEU A 215 5.34 23.07 10.18
C LEU A 215 5.13 22.01 9.08
N GLY A 216 6.22 21.62 8.40
CA GLY A 216 6.15 20.67 7.30
C GLY A 216 5.79 19.26 7.74
N THR A 217 5.25 18.50 6.79
CA THR A 217 4.94 17.08 6.93
C THR A 217 6.25 16.27 6.92
N PRO A 218 6.46 15.34 7.87
CA PRO A 218 7.64 14.48 7.89
C PRO A 218 7.85 13.76 6.55
N ALA A 219 9.11 13.60 6.13
CA ALA A 219 9.42 13.05 4.82
C ALA A 219 8.88 11.61 4.62
N HIS A 220 8.94 10.76 5.64
CA HIS A 220 8.46 9.37 5.56
C HIS A 220 6.94 9.29 5.34
N GLU A 221 6.18 10.29 5.78
CA GLU A 221 4.73 10.37 5.54
C GLU A 221 4.37 10.80 4.12
N ARG A 222 5.33 11.43 3.42
CA ARG A 222 5.18 11.92 2.05
C ARG A 222 5.51 10.87 1.00
N VAL A 223 6.25 9.81 1.37
CA VAL A 223 6.59 8.68 0.48
C VAL A 223 5.32 7.94 0.03
N GLU A 224 5.25 7.62 -1.25
CA GLU A 224 4.17 6.84 -1.86
C GLU A 224 4.74 5.63 -2.61
N ALA A 225 4.14 4.46 -2.38
CA ALA A 225 4.51 3.24 -3.08
C ALA A 225 3.93 3.22 -4.50
N GLY A 226 4.82 3.09 -5.49
CA GLY A 226 4.45 2.75 -6.86
C GLY A 226 3.99 1.29 -7.03
N MET A 227 3.44 0.99 -8.21
CA MET A 227 2.95 -0.35 -8.59
C MET A 227 4.04 -1.43 -8.47
N ILE A 228 5.32 -1.12 -8.74
CA ILE A 228 6.41 -2.09 -8.53
C ILE A 228 6.49 -2.58 -7.08
N HIS A 229 6.21 -1.70 -6.12
CA HIS A 229 6.25 -2.04 -4.69
C HIS A 229 5.00 -2.80 -4.27
N LYS A 230 3.83 -2.42 -4.81
CA LYS A 230 2.57 -3.11 -4.53
C LYS A 230 2.54 -4.54 -5.10
N ALA A 231 3.25 -4.74 -6.22
CA ALA A 231 3.45 -6.04 -6.86
C ALA A 231 4.53 -6.90 -6.17
N HIS A 232 5.17 -6.41 -5.10
CA HIS A 232 6.18 -7.19 -4.36
C HIS A 232 5.61 -8.54 -3.93
N LYS A 233 6.36 -9.62 -4.19
CA LYS A 233 5.93 -11.02 -3.99
C LYS A 233 4.69 -11.45 -4.80
N GLY A 234 4.27 -10.68 -5.80
CA GLY A 234 3.18 -10.99 -6.71
C GLY A 234 3.57 -10.81 -8.18
N VAL A 235 2.65 -10.27 -8.97
CA VAL A 235 2.77 -10.06 -10.42
C VAL A 235 2.55 -8.59 -10.74
N LEU A 236 3.51 -8.01 -11.47
CA LEU A 236 3.36 -6.74 -12.16
C LEU A 236 3.05 -7.02 -13.63
N PHE A 237 1.87 -6.62 -14.08
CA PHE A 237 1.45 -6.76 -15.47
C PHE A 237 1.54 -5.41 -16.18
N ILE A 238 2.10 -5.41 -17.40
CA ILE A 238 2.21 -4.21 -18.23
C ILE A 238 1.84 -4.65 -19.65
N ASP A 239 0.63 -4.35 -20.09
CA ASP A 239 0.30 -4.45 -21.51
C ASP A 239 0.97 -3.30 -22.28
N GLU A 240 1.21 -3.54 -23.56
CA GLU A 240 1.80 -2.56 -24.46
C GLU A 240 3.11 -1.94 -23.92
N ILE A 241 3.97 -2.76 -23.29
CA ILE A 241 5.23 -2.33 -22.64
C ILE A 241 6.13 -1.45 -23.54
N SER A 242 6.03 -1.61 -24.86
CA SER A 242 6.73 -0.80 -25.85
C SER A 242 6.32 0.68 -25.86
N THR A 243 5.14 1.01 -25.34
CA THR A 243 4.63 2.40 -25.25
C THR A 243 5.21 3.17 -24.07
N LEU A 244 5.77 2.47 -23.07
CA LEU A 244 6.43 3.10 -21.93
C LEU A 244 7.68 3.85 -22.37
N LYS A 245 7.94 4.99 -21.72
CA LYS A 245 9.15 5.76 -21.96
C LYS A 245 10.40 4.93 -21.64
N THR A 246 11.47 5.10 -22.42
CA THR A 246 12.71 4.32 -22.29
C THR A 246 13.33 4.40 -20.89
N ASN A 247 13.28 5.58 -20.25
CA ASN A 247 13.77 5.75 -18.88
C ASN A 247 12.96 4.93 -17.86
N MET A 248 11.66 4.76 -18.07
CA MET A 248 10.82 3.90 -17.22
C MET A 248 11.15 2.43 -17.46
N GLN A 249 11.35 2.01 -18.70
CA GLN A 249 11.78 0.64 -19.01
C GLN A 249 13.13 0.30 -18.35
N GLN A 250 14.09 1.23 -18.38
CA GLN A 250 15.38 1.09 -17.68
C GLN A 250 15.21 1.02 -16.16
N ALA A 251 14.31 1.82 -15.58
CA ALA A 251 14.02 1.76 -14.16
C ALA A 251 13.44 0.40 -13.74
N ILE A 252 12.52 -0.16 -14.54
CA ILE A 252 11.97 -1.51 -14.30
C ILE A 252 13.07 -2.58 -14.36
N LEU A 253 14.03 -2.47 -15.29
CA LEU A 253 15.16 -3.41 -15.37
C LEU A 253 16.11 -3.36 -14.17
N THR A 254 16.15 -2.22 -13.47
CA THR A 254 17.01 -2.00 -12.31
C THR A 254 16.34 -2.41 -11.00
N ALA A 255 15.00 -2.40 -10.98
CA ALA A 255 14.16 -2.62 -9.81
C ALA A 255 14.17 -4.07 -9.30
#